data_AF-A0A521S032-F1
#
_entry.id   AF-A0A521S032-F1
#
_cell.length_a   1.000
_cell.length_b   1.000
_cell.length_c   1.000
_cell.angle_alpha   90.00
_cell.angle_beta   90.00
_cell.angle_gamma   90.00
#
_symmetry.space_group_name_H-M   'P 1'
#
loop_
_entity.id
_entity.type
_entity.pdbx_description
1 polymer ?
#
loop_
_entity_poly.entity_id
_entity_poly.type
_entity_poly.pdbx_seq_one_letter_code
_entity_poly.pdbx_strand_id
1 'polypeptide(L)'
;MIRPVTRFAYPVGLGLVLLSIALVGTFVVVTVLPELVRLTANPALPVATATADPSPPSAMSPIGIGMPADADCGACHLDSAGVVGTKDIPALAHPLEGWKDCTACHADDRLVQSAPGHSSLHKADCLTCHAVPDAEGTAPPRPHHLVTGQACVTCHGGQPTASGAPLPTDMAGRNNCWICHSGTEFAELFGEPDPSQAPPPTPEP
;
A
#
# COMPACT_ATOMS: atom_id res chain seq x y z
N MET A 1 8.42 -66.30 -39.14
CA MET A 1 8.42 -64.95 -39.73
C MET A 1 9.21 -64.03 -38.82
N ILE A 2 10.42 -63.61 -39.23
CA ILE A 2 11.28 -62.68 -38.47
C ILE A 2 11.48 -61.46 -39.37
N ARG A 3 10.99 -60.28 -38.95
CA ARG A 3 11.17 -59.01 -39.66
C ARG A 3 12.51 -58.39 -39.20
N PRO A 4 13.42 -57.99 -40.11
CA PRO A 4 14.66 -57.33 -39.71
C PRO A 4 14.37 -55.89 -39.29
N VAL A 5 14.73 -55.54 -38.05
CA VAL A 5 14.74 -54.15 -37.56
C VAL A 5 15.98 -53.47 -38.13
N THR A 6 15.76 -52.42 -38.92
CA THR A 6 16.77 -51.67 -39.66
C THR A 6 17.66 -50.86 -38.70
N ARG A 7 18.92 -51.27 -38.53
CA ARG A 7 19.96 -50.58 -37.74
C ARG A 7 20.44 -49.24 -38.32
N PHE A 8 19.74 -48.68 -39.32
CA PHE A 8 20.19 -47.51 -40.10
C PHE A 8 19.67 -46.15 -39.61
N ALA A 9 18.75 -46.10 -38.64
CA ALA A 9 18.13 -44.84 -38.19
C ALA A 9 18.95 -44.08 -37.11
N TYR A 10 19.85 -44.76 -36.42
CA TYR A 10 20.65 -44.16 -35.33
C TYR A 10 21.72 -43.13 -35.77
N PRO A 11 22.49 -43.31 -36.87
CA PRO A 11 23.57 -42.37 -37.20
C PRO A 11 23.02 -41.02 -37.70
N VAL A 12 21.85 -41.01 -38.33
CA VAL A 12 21.22 -39.78 -38.83
C VAL A 12 20.68 -38.92 -37.68
N GLY A 13 20.06 -39.55 -36.68
CA GLY A 13 19.57 -38.85 -35.48
C GLY A 13 20.70 -38.21 -34.67
N LEU A 14 21.81 -38.94 -34.46
CA LEU A 14 22.97 -38.40 -33.75
C LEU A 14 23.63 -37.25 -34.53
N GLY A 15 23.73 -37.37 -35.85
CA GLY A 15 24.29 -36.30 -36.71
C GLY A 15 23.50 -34.99 -36.62
N LEU A 16 22.18 -35.05 -36.63
CA LEU A 16 21.32 -33.86 -36.52
C LEU A 16 21.41 -33.19 -35.13
N VAL A 17 21.53 -33.99 -34.06
CA VAL A 17 21.71 -33.46 -32.70
C VAL A 17 23.07 -32.78 -32.54
N LEU A 18 24.14 -33.36 -33.06
CA LEU A 18 25.46 -32.74 -33.02
C LEU A 18 25.52 -31.45 -33.86
N LEU A 19 24.86 -31.43 -35.02
CA LEU A 19 24.76 -30.23 -35.85
C LEU A 19 24.00 -29.10 -35.14
N SER A 20 22.90 -29.42 -34.47
CA SER A 20 22.10 -28.43 -33.74
C SER A 20 22.87 -27.87 -32.53
N ILE A 21 23.59 -28.71 -31.78
CA ILE A 21 24.48 -28.25 -30.70
C ILE A 21 25.57 -27.33 -31.24
N ALA A 22 26.20 -27.68 -32.38
CA ALA A 22 27.24 -26.85 -32.99
C ALA A 22 26.69 -25.48 -33.44
N LEU A 23 25.49 -25.45 -34.03
CA LEU A 23 24.84 -24.20 -34.44
C LEU A 23 24.51 -23.30 -33.25
N VAL A 24 23.92 -23.86 -32.18
CA VAL A 24 23.61 -23.11 -30.95
C VAL A 24 24.89 -22.60 -30.28
N GLY A 25 25.92 -23.43 -30.16
CA GLY A 25 27.21 -23.04 -29.61
C GLY A 25 27.86 -21.91 -30.42
N THR A 26 27.82 -22.00 -31.74
CA THR A 26 28.35 -20.95 -32.63
C THR A 26 27.57 -19.65 -32.47
N PHE A 27 26.24 -19.70 -32.37
CA PHE A 27 25.43 -18.52 -32.11
C PHE A 27 25.82 -17.84 -30.79
N VAL A 28 25.90 -18.60 -29.69
CA VAL A 28 26.29 -18.05 -28.37
C VAL A 28 27.68 -17.39 -28.42
N VAL A 29 28.65 -18.02 -29.07
CA VAL A 29 30.01 -17.50 -29.18
C VAL A 29 30.07 -16.23 -30.04
N VAL A 30 29.32 -16.17 -31.14
CA VAL A 30 29.39 -15.06 -32.09
C VAL A 30 28.52 -13.88 -31.67
N THR A 31 27.38 -14.11 -31.02
CA THR A 31 26.42 -13.03 -30.71
C THR A 31 26.41 -12.62 -29.25
N VAL A 32 26.51 -13.57 -28.32
CA VAL A 32 26.35 -13.30 -26.88
C VAL A 32 27.70 -12.97 -26.23
N LEU A 33 28.74 -13.72 -26.55
CA LEU A 33 30.08 -13.51 -25.99
C LEU A 33 30.68 -12.11 -26.21
N PRO A 34 30.58 -11.48 -27.41
CA PRO A 34 31.15 -10.16 -27.63
C PRO A 34 30.50 -9.06 -26.76
N GLU A 35 29.20 -9.16 -26.51
CA GLU A 35 28.49 -8.22 -25.63
C GLU A 35 28.93 -8.39 -24.16
N LEU A 36 29.05 -9.63 -23.68
CA LEU A 36 29.59 -9.91 -22.34
C LEU A 36 31.03 -9.41 -22.16
N VAL A 37 31.87 -9.55 -23.19
CA VAL A 37 33.23 -9.00 -23.18
C VAL A 37 33.20 -7.48 -23.18
N ARG A 38 32.28 -6.83 -23.91
CA ARG A 38 32.13 -5.36 -23.87
C ARG A 38 31.67 -4.82 -22.52
N LEU A 39 30.72 -5.51 -21.88
CA LEU A 39 30.22 -5.17 -20.54
C LEU A 39 31.31 -5.29 -19.46
N THR A 40 32.24 -6.24 -19.60
CA THR A 40 33.32 -6.47 -18.62
C THR A 40 34.58 -5.68 -18.93
N ALA A 41 34.86 -5.37 -20.21
CA ALA A 41 36.04 -4.63 -20.63
C ALA A 41 35.88 -3.10 -20.53
N ASN A 42 34.66 -2.59 -20.28
CA ASN A 42 34.41 -1.15 -20.15
C ASN A 42 33.87 -0.78 -18.75
N PRO A 43 34.68 -0.89 -17.67
CA PRO A 43 34.30 -0.40 -16.34
C PRO A 43 34.27 1.14 -16.25
N ALA A 44 34.63 1.84 -17.34
CA ALA A 44 34.64 3.29 -17.43
C ALA A 44 33.45 3.80 -18.25
N LEU A 45 32.23 3.54 -17.80
CA LEU A 45 31.21 4.57 -17.97
C LEU A 45 31.69 5.77 -17.15
N PRO A 46 31.65 7.01 -17.68
CA PRO A 46 31.85 8.16 -16.83
C PRO A 46 30.78 8.04 -15.74
N VAL A 47 31.22 7.80 -14.51
CA VAL A 47 30.48 8.28 -13.36
C VAL A 47 30.45 9.77 -13.59
N ALA A 48 29.37 10.23 -14.24
CA ALA A 48 28.98 11.60 -14.16
C ALA A 48 28.88 11.82 -12.66
N THR A 49 29.90 12.45 -12.09
CA THR A 49 29.79 13.11 -10.81
C THR A 49 28.81 14.23 -11.13
N ALA A 50 27.52 13.89 -11.13
CA ALA A 50 26.49 14.87 -11.00
C ALA A 50 26.77 15.47 -9.62
N THR A 51 27.58 16.54 -9.62
CA THR A 51 27.40 17.58 -8.64
C THR A 51 25.92 17.90 -8.75
N ALA A 52 25.15 17.39 -7.80
CA ALA A 52 23.77 17.79 -7.62
C ALA A 52 23.83 19.28 -7.32
N ASP A 53 23.80 20.09 -8.38
CA ASP A 53 23.28 21.42 -8.26
C ASP A 53 21.88 21.24 -7.67
N PRO A 54 21.54 21.92 -6.57
CA PRO A 54 20.16 21.93 -6.12
C PRO A 54 19.36 22.52 -7.28
N SER A 55 18.67 21.64 -8.01
CA SER A 55 17.72 22.10 -9.00
C SER A 55 16.76 23.02 -8.27
N PRO A 56 16.48 24.24 -8.78
CA PRO A 56 15.46 25.07 -8.18
C PRO A 56 14.19 24.21 -8.03
N PRO A 57 13.44 24.35 -6.92
CA PRO A 57 12.25 23.54 -6.70
C PRO A 57 11.38 23.66 -7.94
N SER A 58 11.25 22.55 -8.68
CA SER A 58 10.39 22.50 -9.85
C SER A 58 9.02 22.95 -9.39
N ALA A 59 8.55 24.07 -9.93
CA ALA A 59 7.25 24.69 -9.66
C ALA A 59 6.05 23.81 -10.06
N MET A 60 6.28 22.51 -10.30
CA MET A 60 5.35 21.52 -10.82
C MET A 60 4.90 20.50 -9.75
N SER A 61 5.37 20.58 -8.50
CA SER A 61 4.90 19.69 -7.42
C SER A 61 3.91 20.43 -6.52
N PRO A 62 2.59 20.42 -6.80
CA PRO A 62 1.58 21.04 -5.94
C PRO A 62 1.48 20.40 -4.55
N ILE A 63 2.19 19.29 -4.32
CA ILE A 63 2.13 18.47 -3.11
C ILE A 63 3.38 18.69 -2.22
N GLY A 64 4.39 19.43 -2.68
CA GLY A 64 5.57 19.76 -1.85
C GLY A 64 6.48 18.56 -1.53
N ILE A 65 6.22 17.39 -2.10
CA ILE A 65 7.11 16.23 -2.01
C ILE A 65 8.20 16.39 -3.06
N GLY A 66 9.45 16.55 -2.62
CA GLY A 66 10.60 16.40 -3.52
C GLY A 66 10.65 14.95 -3.98
N MET A 67 10.46 14.70 -5.28
CA MET A 67 10.53 13.34 -5.83
C MET A 67 12.00 12.95 -6.04
N PRO A 68 12.56 12.01 -5.28
CA PRO A 68 13.91 11.54 -5.51
C PRO A 68 13.97 10.68 -6.78
N ALA A 69 15.14 10.60 -7.42
CA ALA A 69 15.29 9.90 -8.71
C ALA A 69 15.09 8.38 -8.62
N ASP A 70 15.08 7.82 -7.42
CA ASP A 70 14.80 6.42 -7.09
C ASP A 70 13.35 6.20 -6.60
N ALA A 71 12.48 7.21 -6.69
CA ALA A 71 11.07 7.06 -6.36
C ALA A 71 10.35 6.09 -7.31
N ASP A 72 9.43 5.30 -6.76
CA ASP A 72 8.48 4.53 -7.56
C ASP A 72 7.41 5.48 -8.15
N CYS A 73 7.69 6.04 -9.32
CA CYS A 73 6.76 6.91 -10.05
C CYS A 73 5.41 6.22 -10.31
N GLY A 74 5.42 4.88 -10.42
CA GLY A 74 4.23 4.08 -10.67
C GLY A 74 3.28 4.00 -9.47
N ALA A 75 3.76 4.33 -8.27
CA ALA A 75 2.91 4.42 -7.08
C ALA A 75 1.81 5.47 -7.23
N CYS A 76 2.05 6.54 -8.00
CA CYS A 76 1.09 7.62 -8.23
C CYS A 76 0.56 7.67 -9.66
N HIS A 77 1.40 7.37 -10.66
CA HIS A 77 1.10 7.61 -12.06
C HIS A 77 0.64 6.38 -12.84
N LEU A 78 0.40 5.24 -12.19
CA LEU A 78 -0.20 4.07 -12.82
C LEU A 78 -1.58 3.77 -12.21
N ASP A 79 -2.57 3.61 -13.09
CA ASP A 79 -3.90 3.16 -12.73
C ASP A 79 -3.93 1.66 -12.38
N SER A 80 -5.11 1.15 -12.02
CA SER A 80 -5.33 -0.26 -11.68
C SER A 80 -5.04 -1.23 -12.84
N ALA A 81 -4.97 -0.73 -14.08
CA ALA A 81 -4.62 -1.51 -15.28
C ALA A 81 -3.12 -1.42 -15.63
N GLY A 82 -2.33 -0.67 -14.87
CA GLY A 82 -0.91 -0.46 -15.13
C GLY A 82 -0.62 0.51 -16.28
N VAL A 83 -1.59 1.36 -16.63
CA VAL A 83 -1.45 2.42 -17.65
C VAL A 83 -1.26 3.77 -16.96
N VAL A 84 -0.62 4.72 -17.64
CA VAL A 84 -0.43 6.06 -17.10
C VAL A 84 -1.77 6.74 -16.85
N GLY A 85 -2.07 7.02 -15.58
CA GLY A 85 -3.37 7.51 -15.14
C GLY A 85 -3.39 7.89 -13.66
N THR A 86 -4.55 8.24 -13.15
CA THR A 86 -4.76 8.48 -11.72
C THR A 86 -5.09 7.17 -11.03
N LYS A 87 -4.31 6.80 -10.01
CA LYS A 87 -4.61 5.64 -9.18
C LYS A 87 -5.90 5.87 -8.40
N ASP A 88 -6.76 4.85 -8.32
CA ASP A 88 -7.89 4.87 -7.41
C ASP A 88 -7.39 4.66 -5.98
N ILE A 89 -7.33 5.75 -5.21
CA ILE A 89 -6.87 5.74 -3.82
C ILE A 89 -8.11 5.78 -2.92
N PRO A 90 -8.29 4.80 -2.00
CA PRO A 90 -9.44 4.81 -1.11
C PRO A 90 -9.34 5.98 -0.11
N ALA A 91 -10.47 6.60 0.21
CA ALA A 91 -10.56 7.52 1.34
C ALA A 91 -10.32 6.78 2.65
N LEU A 92 -9.93 7.51 3.70
CA LEU A 92 -9.85 6.94 5.05
C LEU A 92 -11.25 6.52 5.51
N ALA A 93 -11.34 5.43 6.28
CA ALA A 93 -12.61 4.93 6.82
C ALA A 93 -12.99 5.57 8.18
N HIS A 94 -12.14 6.46 8.70
CA HIS A 94 -12.31 7.13 9.98
C HIS A 94 -11.85 8.59 9.89
N PRO A 95 -12.35 9.47 10.78
CA PRO A 95 -11.87 10.85 10.85
C PRO A 95 -10.41 10.93 11.33
N LEU A 96 -9.79 12.10 11.19
CA LEU A 96 -8.44 12.34 11.72
C LEU A 96 -8.41 12.77 13.19
N GLU A 97 -9.51 13.28 13.73
CA GLU A 97 -9.52 13.76 15.11
C GLU A 97 -9.26 12.59 16.06
N GLY A 98 -8.24 12.69 16.92
CA GLY A 98 -7.79 11.57 17.77
C GLY A 98 -7.04 10.42 17.06
N TRP A 99 -6.93 10.43 15.72
CA TRP A 99 -6.34 9.33 14.91
C TRP A 99 -5.22 9.80 13.96
N LYS A 100 -4.39 10.76 14.40
CA LYS A 100 -3.37 11.42 13.55
C LYS A 100 -2.08 10.59 13.39
N ASP A 101 -1.80 9.65 14.30
CA ASP A 101 -0.67 8.73 14.18
C ASP A 101 -1.11 7.46 13.45
N CYS A 102 -1.12 7.52 12.11
CA CYS A 102 -1.56 6.42 11.24
C CYS A 102 -0.83 5.11 11.58
N THR A 103 0.46 5.20 11.90
CA THR A 103 1.30 4.05 12.22
C THR A 103 1.01 3.41 13.57
N ALA A 104 0.26 4.05 14.47
CA ALA A 104 -0.14 3.43 15.72
C ALA A 104 -1.06 2.20 15.51
N CYS A 105 -1.82 2.16 14.41
CA CYS A 105 -2.71 1.05 14.07
C CYS A 105 -2.40 0.42 12.69
N HIS A 106 -1.82 1.17 11.77
CA HIS A 106 -1.53 0.71 10.40
C HIS A 106 -0.06 0.34 10.15
N ALA A 107 0.79 0.20 11.18
CA ALA A 107 2.20 -0.16 11.02
C ALA A 107 2.47 -1.65 10.78
N ASP A 108 1.50 -2.53 11.04
CA ASP A 108 1.70 -3.96 10.83
C ASP A 108 1.86 -4.31 9.34
N ASP A 109 2.40 -5.49 9.08
CA ASP A 109 2.64 -6.13 7.77
C ASP A 109 1.37 -6.34 6.91
N ARG A 110 0.22 -5.82 7.36
CA ARG A 110 -1.12 -6.01 6.79
C ARG A 110 -1.69 -4.79 6.07
N LEU A 111 -1.19 -3.58 6.31
CA LEU A 111 -1.82 -2.35 5.77
C LEU A 111 -0.84 -1.43 5.06
N VAL A 112 0.26 -1.00 5.69
CA VAL A 112 1.23 -0.13 5.03
C VAL A 112 2.19 -0.93 4.13
N GLN A 113 2.70 -2.07 4.57
CA GLN A 113 3.75 -2.77 3.78
C GLN A 113 3.20 -3.69 2.68
N SER A 114 1.96 -4.14 2.79
CA SER A 114 1.35 -5.09 1.84
C SER A 114 0.58 -4.40 0.70
N ALA A 115 0.33 -3.10 0.80
CA ALA A 115 -0.40 -2.36 -0.22
C ALA A 115 0.53 -1.98 -1.39
N PRO A 116 0.14 -2.21 -2.65
CA PRO A 116 0.93 -1.81 -3.80
C PRO A 116 1.28 -0.31 -3.77
N GLY A 117 2.54 0.03 -4.01
CA GLY A 117 3.03 1.41 -4.03
C GLY A 117 3.33 2.04 -2.66
N HIS A 118 3.21 1.30 -1.55
CA HIS A 118 3.47 1.83 -0.20
C HIS A 118 4.91 1.56 0.32
N SER A 119 5.73 0.79 -0.40
CA SER A 119 7.06 0.35 0.05
C SER A 119 8.09 1.47 0.25
N SER A 120 7.86 2.64 -0.34
CA SER A 120 8.74 3.82 -0.24
C SER A 120 8.10 5.00 0.49
N LEU A 121 6.90 4.84 1.07
CA LEU A 121 6.16 5.94 1.69
C LEU A 121 6.54 6.09 3.16
N HIS A 122 6.77 7.34 3.59
CA HIS A 122 7.00 7.65 4.98
C HIS A 122 5.66 7.87 5.71
N LYS A 123 5.63 7.67 7.04
CA LYS A 123 4.41 7.82 7.85
C LYS A 123 3.76 9.21 7.79
N ALA A 124 4.48 10.22 7.32
CA ALA A 124 4.00 11.58 7.18
C ALA A 124 3.23 11.81 5.86
N ASP A 125 3.34 10.87 4.91
CA ASP A 125 2.87 11.04 3.53
C ASP A 125 1.48 10.42 3.31
N CYS A 126 0.85 9.86 4.35
CA CYS A 126 -0.43 9.16 4.23
C CYS A 126 -1.53 10.06 3.61
N LEU A 127 -1.55 11.34 4.03
CA LEU A 127 -2.54 12.33 3.60
C LEU A 127 -2.24 12.94 2.22
N THR A 128 -1.09 12.62 1.62
CA THR A 128 -0.83 12.96 0.22
C THR A 128 -1.79 12.24 -0.72
N CYS A 129 -2.14 11.01 -0.37
CA CYS A 129 -2.89 10.10 -1.21
C CYS A 129 -4.29 9.86 -0.66
N HIS A 130 -4.41 9.63 0.65
CA HIS A 130 -5.69 9.31 1.27
C HIS A 130 -6.44 10.58 1.67
N ALA A 131 -7.60 10.79 1.04
CA ALA A 131 -8.51 11.84 1.45
C ALA A 131 -9.14 11.52 2.81
N VAL A 132 -9.31 12.54 3.63
CA VAL A 132 -10.14 12.46 4.83
C VAL A 132 -11.60 12.32 4.37
N PRO A 133 -12.35 11.34 4.90
CA PRO A 133 -13.74 11.17 4.52
C PRO A 133 -14.56 12.38 4.94
N ASP A 134 -15.55 12.71 4.11
CA ASP A 134 -16.65 13.60 4.45
C ASP A 134 -17.41 13.02 5.66
N ALA A 135 -18.23 13.83 6.34
CA ALA A 135 -18.99 13.37 7.51
C ALA A 135 -19.85 12.13 7.19
N GLU A 136 -20.50 12.08 6.01
CA GLU A 136 -21.22 10.89 5.50
C GLU A 136 -20.35 9.64 5.29
N GLY A 137 -19.05 9.81 5.03
CA GLY A 137 -18.10 8.72 4.80
C GLY A 137 -17.56 8.11 6.11
N THR A 138 -17.85 8.72 7.25
CA THR A 138 -17.45 8.21 8.56
C THR A 138 -18.54 7.38 9.21
N ALA A 139 -18.14 6.38 10.01
CA ALA A 139 -19.09 5.63 10.80
C ALA A 139 -19.84 6.57 11.77
N PRO A 140 -21.17 6.45 11.91
CA PRO A 140 -21.93 7.33 12.79
C PRO A 140 -21.47 7.15 14.24
N PRO A 141 -21.42 8.24 15.03
CA PRO A 141 -21.09 8.14 16.44
C PRO A 141 -22.14 7.32 17.19
N ARG A 142 -21.73 6.66 18.26
CA ARG A 142 -22.63 5.91 19.14
C ARG A 142 -23.40 6.88 20.03
N PRO A 143 -24.71 6.69 20.21
CA PRO A 143 -25.53 7.54 21.07
C PRO A 143 -25.39 7.18 22.56
N HIS A 144 -24.48 6.28 22.93
CA HIS A 144 -24.30 5.80 24.30
C HIS A 144 -22.82 5.57 24.62
N HIS A 145 -22.49 5.66 25.91
CA HIS A 145 -21.14 5.39 26.41
C HIS A 145 -20.72 3.93 26.23
N LEU A 146 -19.41 3.68 26.24
CA LEU A 146 -18.84 2.34 26.39
C LEU A 146 -19.23 1.76 27.75
N VAL A 147 -19.91 0.62 27.74
CA VAL A 147 -20.01 -0.23 28.92
C VAL A 147 -18.76 -1.09 28.97
N THR A 148 -17.84 -0.75 29.87
CA THR A 148 -16.57 -1.47 30.04
C THR A 148 -16.81 -2.97 30.21
N GLY A 149 -16.10 -3.78 29.40
CA GLY A 149 -16.19 -5.24 29.47
C GLY A 149 -17.42 -5.86 28.82
N GLN A 150 -18.27 -5.09 28.12
CA GLN A 150 -19.39 -5.61 27.35
C GLN A 150 -19.13 -5.52 25.85
N ALA A 151 -19.30 -6.64 25.14
CA ALA A 151 -19.17 -6.68 23.69
C ALA A 151 -20.39 -6.03 23.02
N CYS A 152 -20.16 -5.24 21.97
CA CYS A 152 -21.21 -4.53 21.22
C CYS A 152 -22.31 -5.49 20.73
N VAL A 153 -21.89 -6.70 20.32
CA VAL A 153 -22.79 -7.73 19.77
C VAL A 153 -23.75 -8.36 20.79
N THR A 154 -23.56 -8.07 22.09
CA THR A 154 -24.51 -8.49 23.14
C THR A 154 -25.85 -7.77 22.97
N CYS A 155 -25.82 -6.54 22.46
CA CYS A 155 -27.01 -5.73 22.18
C CYS A 155 -27.24 -5.52 20.67
N HIS A 156 -26.20 -5.56 19.84
CA HIS A 156 -26.31 -5.35 18.38
C HIS A 156 -26.20 -6.66 17.61
N GLY A 157 -27.11 -6.90 16.66
CA GLY A 157 -27.07 -8.10 15.80
C GLY A 157 -27.87 -9.30 16.32
N GLY A 158 -28.72 -9.09 17.33
CA GLY A 158 -29.81 -10.00 17.66
C GLY A 158 -30.84 -10.05 16.53
N GLN A 159 -31.56 -11.17 16.41
CA GLN A 159 -32.71 -11.29 15.50
C GLN A 159 -33.65 -10.06 15.67
N PRO A 160 -34.26 -9.49 14.61
CA PRO A 160 -35.10 -8.29 14.68
C PRO A 160 -36.27 -8.36 15.68
N THR A 161 -36.54 -9.53 16.25
CA THR A 161 -37.64 -9.84 17.15
C THR A 161 -37.21 -10.06 18.61
N ALA A 162 -35.92 -9.99 18.93
CA ALA A 162 -35.41 -10.23 20.28
C ALA A 162 -34.45 -9.11 20.72
N SER A 163 -35.02 -7.97 21.13
CA SER A 163 -34.39 -6.91 21.96
C SER A 163 -33.07 -6.29 21.48
N GLY A 164 -32.49 -6.72 20.36
CA GLY A 164 -31.21 -6.26 19.87
C GLY A 164 -31.35 -5.18 18.80
N ALA A 165 -30.53 -4.13 18.90
CA ALA A 165 -30.40 -3.14 17.84
C ALA A 165 -29.86 -3.81 16.56
N PRO A 166 -30.29 -3.36 15.36
CA PRO A 166 -29.81 -3.94 14.12
C PRO A 166 -28.29 -3.80 13.98
N LEU A 167 -27.66 -4.84 13.44
CA LEU A 167 -26.26 -4.82 13.01
C LEU A 167 -26.22 -5.04 11.49
N PRO A 168 -25.65 -4.10 10.72
CA PRO A 168 -25.43 -4.28 9.29
C PRO A 168 -24.66 -5.56 8.97
N THR A 169 -24.97 -6.20 7.84
CA THR A 169 -24.39 -7.50 7.46
C THR A 169 -22.89 -7.43 7.19
N ASP A 170 -22.38 -6.29 6.73
CA ASP A 170 -20.95 -5.98 6.57
C ASP A 170 -20.19 -5.82 7.89
N MET A 171 -20.93 -5.69 9.00
CA MET A 171 -20.40 -5.66 10.36
C MET A 171 -20.49 -7.02 11.07
N ALA A 172 -21.05 -8.04 10.42
CA ALA A 172 -21.16 -9.38 10.99
C ALA A 172 -19.78 -9.95 11.35
N GLY A 173 -19.66 -10.50 12.57
CA GLY A 173 -18.42 -11.12 13.06
C GLY A 173 -17.34 -10.14 13.53
N ARG A 174 -17.59 -8.83 13.49
CA ARG A 174 -16.66 -7.82 14.03
C ARG A 174 -16.92 -7.58 15.52
N ASN A 175 -15.86 -7.33 16.29
CA ASN A 175 -15.91 -7.02 17.72
C ASN A 175 -15.16 -5.73 18.11
N ASN A 176 -14.57 -5.04 17.13
CA ASN A 176 -13.77 -3.84 17.26
C ASN A 176 -14.53 -2.59 16.80
N CYS A 177 -15.86 -2.56 17.01
CA CYS A 177 -16.75 -1.51 16.52
C CYS A 177 -16.35 -0.11 16.98
N TRP A 178 -15.76 -0.02 18.18
CA TRP A 178 -15.29 1.23 18.80
C TRP A 178 -14.19 1.95 18.02
N ILE A 179 -13.49 1.25 17.10
CA ILE A 179 -12.47 1.86 16.25
C ILE A 179 -13.08 2.90 15.30
N CYS A 180 -14.25 2.60 14.74
CA CYS A 180 -14.92 3.50 13.81
C CYS A 180 -16.05 4.27 14.47
N HIS A 181 -16.80 3.62 15.36
CA HIS A 181 -17.93 4.24 16.04
C HIS A 181 -17.48 4.91 17.34
N SER A 182 -17.04 6.18 17.24
CA SER A 182 -16.71 7.01 18.40
C SER A 182 -17.92 7.14 19.35
N GLY A 183 -17.68 7.22 20.65
CA GLY A 183 -18.74 7.44 21.64
C GLY A 183 -18.92 8.91 21.99
N THR A 184 -19.88 9.21 22.86
CA THR A 184 -20.06 10.54 23.45
C THR A 184 -18.81 10.99 24.22
N GLU A 185 -18.06 10.05 24.78
CA GLU A 185 -16.75 10.29 25.41
C GLU A 185 -15.70 10.90 24.45
N PHE A 186 -15.85 10.77 23.13
CA PHE A 186 -14.91 11.36 22.18
C PHE A 186 -14.92 12.90 22.26
N ALA A 187 -16.12 13.50 22.39
CA ALA A 187 -16.25 14.94 22.58
C ALA A 187 -15.73 15.38 23.96
N GLU A 188 -15.85 14.54 24.97
CA GLU A 188 -15.34 14.83 26.33
C GLU A 188 -13.81 14.73 26.42
N LEU A 189 -13.20 13.80 25.69
CA LEU A 189 -11.76 13.53 25.72
C LEU A 189 -10.96 14.40 24.74
N PHE A 190 -11.58 14.79 23.62
CA PHE A 190 -10.90 15.48 22.52
C PHE A 190 -11.57 16.79 22.10
N GLY A 191 -12.72 17.15 22.69
CA GLY A 191 -13.33 18.46 22.51
C GLY A 191 -12.52 19.54 23.23
N GLU A 192 -12.54 20.76 22.68
CA GLU A 192 -12.11 21.92 23.44
C GLU A 192 -12.99 22.02 24.70
N PRO A 193 -12.40 22.22 25.90
CA PRO A 193 -13.17 22.30 27.13
C PRO A 193 -14.22 23.39 26.98
N ASP A 194 -15.47 23.05 27.28
CA ASP A 194 -16.58 24.01 27.24
C ASP A 194 -16.20 25.24 28.10
N PRO A 195 -16.11 26.44 27.50
CA PRO A 195 -15.75 27.65 28.23
C PRO A 195 -16.71 27.94 29.40
N SER A 196 -17.94 27.41 29.33
CA SER A 196 -18.94 27.55 30.38
C SER A 196 -18.67 26.68 31.62
N GLN A 197 -17.76 25.69 31.52
CA GLN A 197 -17.31 24.85 32.63
C GLN A 197 -15.99 25.31 33.25
N ALA A 198 -15.43 26.43 32.80
CA ALA A 198 -14.22 26.98 33.40
C ALA A 198 -14.49 27.37 34.87
N PRO A 199 -13.67 26.89 35.83
CA PRO A 199 -13.81 27.31 37.22
C PRO A 199 -13.64 28.84 37.31
N PRO A 200 -14.41 29.52 38.19
CA PRO A 200 -14.27 30.96 38.36
C PRO A 200 -12.83 31.32 38.73
N PRO A 201 -12.30 32.45 38.24
CA PRO A 201 -10.94 32.86 38.56
C PRO A 201 -10.76 32.93 40.07
N THR A 202 -9.70 32.28 40.57
CA THR A 202 -9.32 32.41 41.98
C THR A 202 -9.02 33.87 42.29
N PRO A 203 -9.58 34.45 43.37
CA PRO A 203 -9.25 35.82 43.74
C PRO A 203 -7.74 35.95 43.99
N GLU A 204 -7.11 36.95 43.38
CA GLU A 204 -5.73 37.34 43.68
C GLU A 204 -5.61 37.79 45.15
N PRO A 205 -4.47 37.50 45.81
CA PRO A 205 -4.22 37.90 47.20
C PRO A 205 -4.04 39.41 47.39
#